data_AF-A0A8S1JAG7-F1
#
_entry.id   AF-A0A8S1JAG7-F1
#
_cell.length_a   1.000
_cell.length_b   1.000
_cell.length_c   1.000
_cell.angle_alpha   90.00
_cell.angle_beta   90.00
_cell.angle_gamma   90.00
#
_symmetry.space_group_name_H-M   'P 1'
#
loop_
_entity.id
_entity.type
_entity.pdbx_description
1 polymer ?
#
loop_
_entity_poly.entity_id
_entity_poly.type
_entity_poly.pdbx_seq_one_letter_code
_entity_poly.pdbx_strand_id
1 'polypeptide(L)'
;MGDDEFESVVHGIMQAARVKKLKTREDKMRYVFERLDRDQSGTLTTHEIVHLARKLDPTADEAKIKESMRFLDKDGSDSVNEDEFVDTMVHFLRVIESQEDFDRTVAMLLQSTPPQSAKRFDEKIPRKYAALVSALPTTDVAKQILAEDVIAAMVDPSSNIALVDARRPEERAVSTIPNSVPVHLERDSSAPYGYRVAIQDAHGFDFLYETSPSSEDGGKSGLHTIIVAFCNTGERGGAAALSLSEHLCRKVHNLYGGLIHYFNIGGRLVDSEGQDIEALHPGSRKMAGYIVRKNCFPLLSLPADDRPPLLGQRLDQR
;
A
#
# COMPACT_ATOMS: atom_id res chain seq x y z
N MET A 1 13.76 -9.65 21.45
CA MET A 1 14.18 -9.92 20.07
C MET A 1 14.36 -11.42 20.03
N GLY A 2 13.47 -12.12 19.34
CA GLY A 2 13.55 -13.58 19.23
C GLY A 2 14.64 -13.97 18.24
N ASP A 3 15.25 -15.13 18.43
CA ASP A 3 16.32 -15.62 17.56
C ASP A 3 15.86 -15.70 16.07
N ASP A 4 14.57 -15.99 15.83
CA ASP A 4 13.95 -16.02 14.50
C ASP A 4 13.90 -14.65 13.79
N GLU A 5 13.71 -13.57 14.57
CA GLU A 5 13.68 -12.20 14.06
C GLU A 5 15.09 -11.74 13.68
N PHE A 6 16.08 -12.14 14.48
CA PHE A 6 17.49 -11.86 14.23
C PHE A 6 18.00 -12.61 13.00
N GLU A 7 17.69 -13.89 12.86
CA GLU A 7 18.07 -14.71 11.70
C GLU A 7 17.45 -14.21 10.40
N SER A 8 16.17 -13.80 10.42
CA SER A 8 15.51 -13.21 9.25
C SER A 8 16.17 -11.90 8.81
N VAL A 9 16.58 -11.05 9.77
CA VAL A 9 17.27 -9.79 9.49
C VAL A 9 18.68 -10.02 8.96
N VAL A 10 19.45 -10.93 9.57
CA VAL A 10 20.81 -11.29 9.11
C VAL A 10 20.74 -11.88 7.69
N HIS A 11 19.77 -12.76 7.43
CA HIS A 11 19.55 -13.34 6.13
C HIS A 11 19.16 -12.29 5.09
N GLY A 12 18.31 -11.30 5.43
CA GLY A 12 17.98 -10.17 4.55
C GLY A 12 19.17 -9.26 4.26
N ILE A 13 20.02 -8.97 5.26
CA ILE A 13 21.25 -8.17 5.09
C ILE A 13 22.25 -8.91 4.19
N MET A 14 22.45 -10.21 4.39
CA MET A 14 23.33 -11.04 3.56
C MET A 14 22.83 -11.12 2.11
N GLN A 15 21.51 -11.24 1.90
CA GLN A 15 20.90 -11.23 0.57
C GLN A 15 21.13 -9.90 -0.16
N ALA A 16 20.84 -8.76 0.48
CA ALA A 16 21.02 -7.45 -0.13
C ALA A 16 22.50 -7.15 -0.42
N ALA A 17 23.42 -7.59 0.45
CA ALA A 17 24.85 -7.46 0.22
C ALA A 17 25.35 -8.33 -0.94
N ARG A 18 24.74 -9.50 -1.18
CA ARG A 18 25.09 -10.41 -2.28
C ARG A 18 24.58 -9.87 -3.62
N VAL A 19 23.35 -9.37 -3.69
CA VAL A 19 22.79 -8.73 -4.91
C VAL A 19 23.62 -7.53 -5.36
N LYS A 20 24.09 -6.69 -4.41
CA LYS A 20 24.96 -5.54 -4.72
C LYS A 20 26.32 -5.91 -5.30
N LYS A 21 26.79 -7.15 -5.12
CA LYS A 21 28.05 -7.64 -5.69
C LYS A 21 27.90 -8.16 -7.12
N LEU A 22 26.69 -8.49 -7.54
CA LEU A 22 26.40 -8.99 -8.90
C LEU A 22 26.40 -7.80 -9.88
N LYS A 23 27.16 -7.92 -10.96
CA LYS A 23 27.39 -6.80 -11.90
C LYS A 23 26.40 -6.75 -13.05
N THR A 24 25.98 -7.92 -13.54
CA THR A 24 25.11 -8.03 -14.72
C THR A 24 23.65 -8.25 -14.31
N ARG A 25 22.72 -7.99 -15.24
CA ARG A 25 21.28 -8.23 -14.99
C ARG A 25 21.00 -9.73 -14.95
N GLU A 26 21.70 -10.46 -15.79
CA GLU A 26 21.69 -11.92 -15.91
C GLU A 26 22.10 -12.58 -14.59
N ASP A 27 23.22 -12.15 -13.99
CA ASP A 27 23.67 -12.69 -12.70
C ASP A 27 22.64 -12.43 -11.58
N LYS A 28 21.99 -11.26 -11.60
CA LYS A 28 20.94 -10.90 -10.64
C LYS A 28 19.71 -11.77 -10.83
N MET A 29 19.31 -12.09 -12.05
CA MET A 29 18.18 -12.97 -12.33
C MET A 29 18.49 -14.43 -11.99
N ARG A 30 19.72 -14.92 -12.24
CA ARG A 30 20.15 -16.25 -11.75
C ARG A 30 20.07 -16.35 -10.23
N TYR A 31 20.51 -15.30 -9.54
CA TYR A 31 20.40 -15.27 -8.08
C TYR A 31 18.93 -15.21 -7.59
N VAL A 32 18.03 -14.60 -8.36
CA VAL A 32 16.58 -14.69 -8.09
C VAL A 32 16.08 -16.11 -8.29
N PHE A 33 16.47 -16.77 -9.38
CA PHE A 33 16.11 -18.17 -9.65
C PHE A 33 16.57 -19.12 -8.54
N GLU A 34 17.83 -19.06 -8.12
CA GLU A 34 18.40 -19.84 -7.00
C GLU A 34 17.61 -19.68 -5.69
N ARG A 35 16.91 -18.56 -5.51
CA ARG A 35 16.12 -18.25 -4.31
C ARG A 35 14.67 -18.68 -4.43
N LEU A 36 14.18 -18.85 -5.64
CA LEU A 36 12.82 -19.31 -5.92
C LEU A 36 12.74 -20.82 -6.00
N ASP A 37 13.79 -21.48 -6.52
CA ASP A 37 13.97 -22.92 -6.54
C ASP A 37 14.30 -23.41 -5.12
N ARG A 38 13.26 -23.65 -4.32
CA ARG A 38 13.42 -23.93 -2.89
C ARG A 38 13.88 -25.36 -2.66
N ASP A 39 13.49 -26.27 -3.54
CA ASP A 39 13.85 -27.67 -3.47
C ASP A 39 15.15 -27.99 -4.22
N GLN A 40 15.76 -27.00 -4.88
CA GLN A 40 17.00 -27.11 -5.65
C GLN A 40 16.87 -28.15 -6.76
N SER A 41 15.69 -28.25 -7.35
CA SER A 41 15.39 -29.18 -8.43
C SER A 41 16.02 -28.75 -9.76
N GLY A 42 16.48 -27.50 -9.86
CA GLY A 42 17.05 -26.92 -11.08
C GLY A 42 16.00 -26.43 -12.07
N THR A 43 14.71 -26.52 -11.70
CA THR A 43 13.59 -25.95 -12.45
C THR A 43 12.59 -25.33 -11.48
N LEU A 44 11.84 -24.33 -11.93
CA LEU A 44 10.75 -23.74 -11.16
C LEU A 44 9.45 -24.42 -11.53
N THR A 45 8.82 -25.01 -10.53
CA THR A 45 7.49 -25.58 -10.68
C THR A 45 6.43 -24.47 -10.77
N THR A 46 5.25 -24.80 -11.30
CA THR A 46 4.11 -23.88 -11.33
C THR A 46 3.80 -23.33 -9.93
N HIS A 47 3.96 -24.13 -8.88
CA HIS A 47 3.70 -23.70 -7.50
C HIS A 47 4.69 -22.62 -7.01
N GLU A 48 5.96 -22.70 -7.40
CA GLU A 48 6.98 -21.71 -7.06
C GLU A 48 6.78 -20.41 -7.84
N ILE A 49 6.37 -20.51 -9.11
CA ILE A 49 6.01 -19.36 -9.95
C ILE A 49 4.71 -18.71 -9.47
N VAL A 50 3.71 -19.47 -9.02
CA VAL A 50 2.50 -18.94 -8.36
C VAL A 50 2.88 -18.10 -7.15
N HIS A 51 3.82 -18.58 -6.33
CA HIS A 51 4.30 -17.86 -5.15
C HIS A 51 4.98 -16.55 -5.52
N LEU A 52 5.75 -16.52 -6.61
CA LEU A 52 6.35 -15.28 -7.14
C LEU A 52 5.31 -14.33 -7.75
N ALA A 53 4.43 -14.86 -8.60
CA ALA A 53 3.40 -14.10 -9.31
C ALA A 53 2.47 -13.40 -8.32
N ARG A 54 2.04 -14.10 -7.27
CA ARG A 54 1.23 -13.52 -6.19
C ARG A 54 1.98 -12.51 -5.32
N LYS A 55 3.30 -12.53 -5.29
CA LYS A 55 4.09 -11.50 -4.60
C LYS A 55 4.22 -10.22 -5.43
N LEU A 56 4.32 -10.37 -6.75
CA LEU A 56 4.41 -9.24 -7.68
C LEU A 56 3.04 -8.63 -7.96
N ASP A 57 2.02 -9.49 -8.05
CA ASP A 57 0.62 -9.15 -8.24
C ASP A 57 -0.24 -10.08 -7.34
N PRO A 58 -0.58 -9.64 -6.11
CA PRO A 58 -1.46 -10.39 -5.22
C PRO A 58 -2.85 -10.71 -5.80
N THR A 59 -3.25 -10.05 -6.89
CA THR A 59 -4.51 -10.28 -7.60
C THR A 59 -4.38 -11.26 -8.78
N ALA A 60 -3.19 -11.81 -9.01
CA ALA A 60 -2.95 -12.79 -10.06
C ALA A 60 -3.80 -14.03 -9.82
N ASP A 61 -4.81 -14.21 -10.69
CA ASP A 61 -5.67 -15.37 -10.70
C ASP A 61 -4.96 -16.57 -11.37
N GLU A 62 -5.56 -17.75 -11.21
CA GLU A 62 -4.99 -18.99 -11.74
C GLU A 62 -4.84 -18.94 -13.28
N ALA A 63 -5.67 -18.15 -13.97
CA ALA A 63 -5.60 -17.96 -15.41
C ALA A 63 -4.36 -17.13 -15.83
N LYS A 64 -4.12 -15.98 -15.19
CA LYS A 64 -2.94 -15.13 -15.42
C LYS A 64 -1.65 -15.84 -15.04
N ILE A 65 -1.67 -16.64 -13.98
CA ILE A 65 -0.49 -17.41 -13.56
C ILE A 65 -0.19 -18.52 -14.57
N LYS A 66 -1.22 -19.20 -15.09
CA LYS A 66 -1.06 -20.22 -16.13
C LYS A 66 -0.62 -19.62 -17.47
N GLU A 67 -1.06 -18.40 -17.78
CA GLU A 67 -0.55 -17.63 -18.93
C GLU A 67 0.92 -17.24 -18.74
N SER A 68 1.29 -16.78 -17.54
CA SER A 68 2.67 -16.46 -17.19
C SER A 68 3.58 -17.68 -17.26
N MET A 69 3.08 -18.84 -16.81
CA MET A 69 3.77 -20.13 -16.92
C MET A 69 4.03 -20.48 -18.39
N ARG A 70 3.00 -20.40 -19.24
CA ARG A 70 3.12 -20.66 -20.69
C ARG A 70 4.06 -19.69 -21.41
N PHE A 71 4.21 -18.48 -20.89
CA PHE A 71 5.12 -17.49 -21.44
C PHE A 71 6.58 -17.78 -21.06
N LEU A 72 6.81 -18.34 -19.86
CA LEU A 72 8.13 -18.69 -19.35
C LEU A 72 8.61 -20.05 -19.87
N ASP A 73 7.73 -21.05 -19.89
CA ASP A 73 7.97 -22.42 -20.35
C ASP A 73 7.94 -22.46 -21.89
N LYS A 74 9.10 -22.30 -22.51
CA LYS A 74 9.23 -22.22 -23.98
C LYS A 74 9.32 -23.60 -24.60
N ASP A 75 9.82 -24.57 -23.86
CA ASP A 75 9.99 -25.95 -24.31
C ASP A 75 8.77 -26.85 -24.04
N GLY A 76 7.79 -26.36 -23.26
CA GLY A 76 6.55 -27.06 -22.94
C GLY A 76 6.76 -28.19 -21.93
N SER A 77 7.76 -28.06 -21.05
CA SER A 77 8.10 -29.06 -20.03
C SER A 77 7.21 -29.00 -18.78
N ASP A 78 6.23 -28.08 -18.73
CA ASP A 78 5.41 -27.77 -17.55
C ASP A 78 6.25 -27.32 -16.33
N SER A 79 7.51 -26.92 -16.57
CA SER A 79 8.46 -26.38 -15.61
C SER A 79 9.28 -25.27 -16.28
N VAL A 80 9.92 -24.38 -15.51
CA VAL A 80 10.75 -23.32 -16.09
C VAL A 80 12.19 -23.52 -15.65
N ASN A 81 13.10 -23.74 -16.59
CA ASN A 81 14.52 -23.87 -16.27
C ASN A 81 15.20 -22.50 -16.08
N GLU A 82 16.44 -22.51 -15.58
CA GLU A 82 17.20 -21.29 -15.27
C GLU A 82 17.33 -20.36 -16.49
N ASP A 83 17.69 -20.92 -17.65
CA ASP A 83 17.91 -20.15 -18.88
C ASP A 83 16.61 -19.50 -19.36
N GLU A 84 15.49 -20.24 -19.33
CA GLU A 84 14.17 -19.73 -19.67
C GLU A 84 13.75 -18.57 -18.76
N PHE A 85 13.97 -18.71 -17.46
CA PHE A 85 13.65 -17.67 -16.47
C PHE A 85 14.51 -16.43 -16.69
N VAL A 86 15.83 -16.60 -16.80
CA VAL A 86 16.78 -15.49 -16.94
C VAL A 86 16.55 -14.73 -18.24
N ASP A 87 16.45 -15.42 -19.38
CA ASP A 87 16.23 -14.78 -20.68
C ASP A 87 14.94 -13.98 -20.68
N THR A 88 13.87 -14.57 -20.14
CA THR A 88 12.55 -13.95 -20.14
C THR A 88 12.50 -12.76 -19.20
N MET A 89 13.05 -12.86 -17.98
CA MET A 89 13.05 -11.76 -17.02
C MET A 89 14.00 -10.63 -17.43
N VAL A 90 15.18 -10.94 -17.97
CA VAL A 90 16.09 -9.93 -18.51
C VAL A 90 15.42 -9.20 -19.67
N HIS A 91 14.76 -9.92 -20.60
CA HIS A 91 14.04 -9.32 -21.71
C HIS A 91 12.87 -8.45 -21.25
N PHE A 92 12.05 -8.95 -20.32
CA PHE A 92 10.89 -8.25 -19.78
C PHE A 92 11.28 -6.97 -19.04
N LEU A 93 12.34 -7.02 -18.23
CA LEU A 93 12.83 -5.88 -17.45
C LEU A 93 13.75 -4.93 -18.25
N ARG A 94 13.87 -5.08 -19.58
CA ARG A 94 14.59 -4.11 -20.44
C ARG A 94 14.02 -2.71 -20.38
N VAL A 95 12.71 -2.59 -20.12
CA VAL A 95 12.01 -1.30 -19.96
C VAL A 95 12.52 -0.48 -18.77
N ILE A 96 13.19 -1.13 -17.81
CA ILE A 96 13.81 -0.45 -16.68
C ILE A 96 15.20 0.03 -17.14
N GLU A 97 15.32 1.32 -17.41
CA GLU A 97 16.57 1.92 -17.90
C GLU A 97 17.58 2.17 -16.76
N SER A 98 17.10 2.57 -15.57
CA SER A 98 17.93 2.85 -14.40
C SER A 98 18.39 1.58 -13.68
N GLN A 99 19.70 1.50 -13.39
CA GLN A 99 20.25 0.41 -12.58
C GLN A 99 19.67 0.40 -11.16
N GLU A 100 19.35 1.56 -10.59
CA GLU A 100 18.75 1.63 -9.25
C GLU A 100 17.32 1.08 -9.22
N ASP A 101 16.54 1.32 -10.27
CA ASP A 101 15.18 0.78 -10.38
C ASP A 101 15.20 -0.72 -10.64
N PHE A 102 16.17 -1.20 -11.42
CA PHE A 102 16.37 -2.62 -11.64
C PHE A 102 16.73 -3.32 -10.32
N ASP A 103 17.64 -2.74 -9.54
CA ASP A 103 18.07 -3.27 -8.24
C ASP A 103 16.94 -3.28 -7.22
N ARG A 104 16.05 -2.27 -7.28
CA ARG A 104 14.81 -2.25 -6.49
C ARG A 104 13.88 -3.39 -6.87
N THR A 105 13.63 -3.61 -8.15
CA THR A 105 12.78 -4.71 -8.63
C THR A 105 13.35 -6.07 -8.25
N VAL A 106 14.66 -6.27 -8.39
CA VAL A 106 15.36 -7.50 -7.94
C VAL A 106 15.19 -7.69 -6.43
N ALA A 107 15.33 -6.62 -5.64
CA ALA A 107 15.12 -6.69 -4.20
C ALA A 107 13.67 -7.04 -3.83
N MET A 108 12.68 -6.57 -4.59
CA MET A 108 11.27 -6.94 -4.41
C MET A 108 11.03 -8.43 -4.70
N LEU A 109 11.59 -8.96 -5.79
CA LEU A 109 11.50 -10.38 -6.16
C LEU A 109 12.08 -11.31 -5.07
N LEU A 110 13.14 -10.86 -4.40
CA LEU A 110 13.88 -11.63 -3.40
C LEU A 110 13.31 -11.53 -1.97
N GLN A 111 12.39 -10.61 -1.69
CA GLN A 111 12.00 -10.31 -0.31
C GLN A 111 10.89 -11.23 0.26
N SER A 112 11.18 -11.79 1.43
CA SER A 112 10.25 -12.20 2.50
C SER A 112 10.29 -11.22 3.70
N THR A 113 10.72 -9.97 3.46
CA THR A 113 10.71 -8.87 4.42
C THR A 113 10.30 -7.60 3.68
N PRO A 114 9.36 -6.79 4.20
CA PRO A 114 8.82 -5.63 3.51
C PRO A 114 9.87 -4.53 3.31
N PRO A 115 9.64 -3.60 2.35
CA PRO A 115 10.62 -2.61 1.95
C PRO A 115 11.08 -1.75 3.12
N GLN A 116 12.37 -1.41 3.14
CA GLN A 116 13.02 -0.50 4.10
C GLN A 116 12.38 0.91 4.18
N SER A 117 11.34 1.19 3.39
CA SER A 117 10.60 2.43 3.39
C SER A 117 9.91 2.68 4.74
N ALA A 118 9.23 1.71 5.33
CA ALA A 118 8.45 1.88 6.57
C ALA A 118 9.29 2.44 7.74
N LYS A 119 10.52 1.94 7.93
CA LYS A 119 11.44 2.42 8.97
C LYS A 119 11.78 3.91 8.85
N ARG A 120 11.83 4.47 7.64
CA ARG A 120 12.09 5.90 7.41
C ARG A 120 10.89 6.78 7.77
N PHE A 121 9.67 6.26 7.61
CA PHE A 121 8.45 6.97 8.01
C PHE A 121 8.25 6.96 9.54
N ASP A 122 8.65 5.88 10.22
CA ASP A 122 8.56 5.75 11.68
C ASP A 122 9.34 6.84 12.43
N GLU A 123 10.45 7.30 11.87
CA GLU A 123 11.25 8.39 12.45
C GLU A 123 10.52 9.74 12.45
N LYS A 124 9.45 9.88 11.65
CA LYS A 124 8.68 11.12 11.49
C LYS A 124 7.47 11.21 12.41
N ILE A 125 7.07 10.10 13.04
CA ILE A 125 5.90 10.08 13.93
C ILE A 125 6.30 9.64 15.35
N PRO A 126 5.54 10.01 16.40
CA PRO A 126 5.89 9.64 17.78
C PRO A 126 6.05 8.13 17.95
N ARG A 127 7.14 7.67 18.59
CA ARG A 127 7.51 6.24 18.67
C ARG A 127 6.38 5.30 19.11
N LYS A 128 5.57 5.70 20.10
CA LYS A 128 4.41 4.90 20.56
C LYS A 128 3.33 4.76 19.49
N TYR A 129 3.17 5.77 18.65
CA TYR A 129 2.24 5.77 17.53
C TYR A 129 2.81 5.04 16.32
N ALA A 130 4.11 5.20 16.04
CA ALA A 130 4.85 4.46 15.01
C ALA A 130 4.67 2.95 15.17
N ALA A 131 4.84 2.42 16.38
CA ALA A 131 4.65 1.00 16.67
C ALA A 131 3.24 0.48 16.36
N LEU A 132 2.22 1.34 16.43
CA LEU A 132 0.85 0.98 16.06
C LEU A 132 0.67 1.02 14.54
N VAL A 133 1.11 2.11 13.91
CA VAL A 133 0.93 2.35 12.46
C VAL A 133 1.71 1.34 11.62
N SER A 134 2.97 1.08 11.97
CA SER A 134 3.83 0.09 11.31
C SER A 134 3.29 -1.35 11.41
N ALA A 135 2.50 -1.65 12.44
CA ALA A 135 1.89 -2.97 12.62
C ALA A 135 0.57 -3.16 11.85
N LEU A 136 0.06 -2.14 11.16
CA LEU A 136 -1.19 -2.25 10.41
C LEU A 136 -0.97 -3.06 9.12
N PRO A 137 -1.91 -3.96 8.75
CA PRO A 137 -1.74 -4.86 7.61
C PRO A 137 -1.44 -4.17 6.28
N THR A 138 -1.99 -2.95 6.08
CA THR A 138 -1.87 -2.22 4.82
C THR A 138 -0.62 -1.33 4.74
N THR A 139 0.12 -1.17 5.83
CA THR A 139 1.25 -0.23 5.90
C THR A 139 2.42 -0.65 5.01
N ASP A 140 2.75 -1.93 4.99
CA ASP A 140 3.89 -2.46 4.24
C ASP A 140 3.60 -2.64 2.74
N VAL A 141 2.33 -2.81 2.38
CA VAL A 141 1.89 -3.12 1.02
C VAL A 141 1.43 -1.89 0.25
N ALA A 142 0.73 -0.95 0.91
CA ALA A 142 0.32 0.29 0.26
C ALA A 142 1.51 1.24 0.15
N LYS A 143 1.58 1.98 -0.96
CA LYS A 143 2.63 2.99 -1.11
C LYS A 143 2.36 4.16 -0.16
N GLN A 144 3.28 4.43 0.76
CA GLN A 144 3.09 5.47 1.78
C GLN A 144 3.52 6.87 1.29
N ILE A 145 2.89 7.92 1.82
CA ILE A 145 3.29 9.33 1.72
C ILE A 145 3.23 10.00 3.10
N LEU A 146 4.16 10.91 3.40
CA LEU A 146 4.19 11.64 4.66
C LEU A 146 3.14 12.75 4.70
N ALA A 147 2.68 13.09 5.90
CA ALA A 147 1.73 14.17 6.09
C ALA A 147 2.35 15.54 5.74
N GLU A 148 3.65 15.73 6.00
CA GLU A 148 4.40 16.93 5.62
C GLU A 148 4.41 17.14 4.10
N ASP A 149 4.64 16.07 3.33
CA ASP A 149 4.65 16.11 1.87
C ASP A 149 3.25 16.45 1.32
N VAL A 150 2.21 15.89 1.94
CA VAL A 150 0.81 16.20 1.59
C VAL A 150 0.49 17.67 1.88
N ILE A 151 0.85 18.18 3.07
CA ILE A 151 0.63 19.59 3.43
C ILE A 151 1.37 20.51 2.45
N ALA A 152 2.62 20.19 2.11
CA ALA A 152 3.40 20.96 1.14
C ALA A 152 2.73 20.97 -0.25
N ALA A 153 2.27 19.81 -0.73
CA ALA A 153 1.58 19.68 -2.02
C ALA A 153 0.22 20.42 -2.04
N MET A 154 -0.48 20.51 -0.91
CA MET A 154 -1.76 21.23 -0.82
C MET A 154 -1.63 22.75 -0.95
N VAL A 155 -0.46 23.33 -0.60
CA VAL A 155 -0.24 24.79 -0.65
C VAL A 155 0.58 25.21 -1.87
N ASP A 156 1.20 24.28 -2.56
CA ASP A 156 1.98 24.51 -3.77
C ASP A 156 1.04 24.62 -4.99
N PRO A 157 0.92 25.80 -5.63
CA PRO A 157 0.05 26.00 -6.80
C PRO A 157 0.49 25.20 -8.03
N SER A 158 1.74 24.69 -8.04
CA SER A 158 2.27 23.86 -9.12
C SER A 158 2.02 22.36 -8.91
N SER A 159 1.56 21.97 -7.72
CA SER A 159 1.21 20.60 -7.39
C SER A 159 -0.27 20.32 -7.69
N ASN A 160 -0.56 19.14 -8.24
CA ASN A 160 -1.92 18.64 -8.41
C ASN A 160 -2.11 17.45 -7.46
N ILE A 161 -2.92 17.62 -6.40
CA ILE A 161 -3.15 16.59 -5.38
C ILE A 161 -4.65 16.31 -5.23
N ALA A 162 -5.02 15.03 -5.24
CA ALA A 162 -6.37 14.55 -4.98
C ALA A 162 -6.38 13.74 -3.67
N LEU A 163 -7.25 14.13 -2.74
CA LEU A 163 -7.35 13.51 -1.42
C LEU A 163 -8.61 12.66 -1.33
N VAL A 164 -8.47 11.43 -0.85
CA VAL A 164 -9.57 10.46 -0.75
C VAL A 164 -9.79 10.04 0.70
N ASP A 165 -10.97 10.33 1.23
CA ASP A 165 -11.33 10.10 2.62
C ASP A 165 -12.08 8.78 2.80
N ALA A 166 -11.34 7.76 3.25
CA ALA A 166 -11.82 6.41 3.54
C ALA A 166 -12.31 6.23 5.00
N ARG A 167 -12.63 7.32 5.68
CA ARG A 167 -13.26 7.28 7.00
C ARG A 167 -14.76 7.01 6.90
N ARG A 168 -15.33 6.55 8.00
CA ARG A 168 -16.76 6.29 8.12
C ARG A 168 -17.54 7.61 8.12
N PRO A 169 -18.81 7.62 7.68
CA PRO A 169 -19.63 8.83 7.64
C PRO A 169 -19.64 9.63 8.95
N GLU A 170 -19.74 8.95 10.10
CA GLU A 170 -19.75 9.58 11.42
C GLU A 170 -18.43 10.27 11.79
N GLU A 171 -17.30 9.77 11.28
CA GLU A 171 -15.99 10.39 11.49
C GLU A 171 -15.83 11.63 10.60
N ARG A 172 -16.35 11.58 9.36
CA ARG A 172 -16.31 12.68 8.39
C ARG A 172 -17.26 13.81 8.74
N ALA A 173 -18.39 13.50 9.37
CA ALA A 173 -19.37 14.49 9.82
C ALA A 173 -18.80 15.49 10.84
N VAL A 174 -17.72 15.14 11.54
CA VAL A 174 -17.03 16.04 12.48
C VAL A 174 -16.12 17.02 11.74
N SER A 175 -15.33 16.51 10.81
CA SER A 175 -14.31 17.29 10.10
C SER A 175 -13.75 16.51 8.93
N THR A 176 -13.27 17.19 7.89
CA THR A 176 -12.54 16.61 6.74
C THR A 176 -11.27 17.40 6.42
N ILE A 177 -10.37 16.84 5.61
CA ILE A 177 -9.32 17.64 4.98
C ILE A 177 -9.98 18.47 3.87
N PRO A 178 -9.66 19.77 3.70
CA PRO A 178 -10.23 20.59 2.63
C PRO A 178 -10.16 19.89 1.26
N ASN A 179 -11.26 19.91 0.53
CA ASN A 179 -11.41 19.31 -0.81
C ASN A 179 -11.19 17.79 -0.88
N SER A 180 -11.18 17.06 0.24
CA SER A 180 -11.11 15.60 0.20
C SER A 180 -12.43 14.99 -0.27
N VAL A 181 -12.33 13.93 -1.07
CA VAL A 181 -13.48 13.23 -1.64
C VAL A 181 -13.76 11.95 -0.85
N PRO A 182 -14.99 11.74 -0.37
CA PRO A 182 -15.33 10.55 0.40
C PRO A 182 -15.32 9.29 -0.48
N VAL A 183 -14.83 8.18 0.09
CA VAL A 183 -15.05 6.83 -0.46
C VAL A 183 -15.61 5.91 0.63
N HIS A 184 -16.52 5.03 0.26
CA HIS A 184 -17.13 4.04 1.12
C HIS A 184 -16.37 2.71 1.01
N LEU A 185 -16.02 2.18 2.17
CA LEU A 185 -15.40 0.87 2.30
C LEU A 185 -16.39 -0.08 2.97
N GLU A 186 -16.74 -1.14 2.26
CA GLU A 186 -17.52 -2.25 2.79
C GLU A 186 -16.59 -3.28 3.40
N ARG A 187 -17.00 -3.86 4.53
CA ARG A 187 -16.27 -4.99 5.11
C ARG A 187 -16.50 -6.22 4.24
N ASP A 188 -15.39 -6.85 3.87
CA ASP A 188 -15.41 -8.03 3.03
C ASP A 188 -14.32 -8.98 3.52
N SER A 189 -14.73 -10.10 4.11
CA SER A 189 -13.81 -11.13 4.60
C SER A 189 -13.04 -11.84 3.49
N SER A 190 -13.50 -11.72 2.24
CA SER A 190 -12.79 -12.24 1.06
C SER A 190 -11.81 -11.24 0.47
N ALA A 191 -11.88 -9.96 0.87
CA ALA A 191 -10.94 -8.96 0.42
C ALA A 191 -9.59 -9.13 1.14
N PRO A 192 -8.44 -8.95 0.44
CA PRO A 192 -7.10 -9.19 0.99
C PRO A 192 -6.80 -8.43 2.30
N TYR A 193 -7.51 -7.33 2.56
CA TYR A 193 -7.34 -6.47 3.74
C TYR A 193 -8.65 -6.21 4.49
N GLY A 194 -9.65 -7.08 4.29
CA GLY A 194 -10.93 -7.02 5.02
C GLY A 194 -11.89 -5.92 4.56
N TYR A 195 -11.53 -5.15 3.53
CA TYR A 195 -12.36 -4.08 2.98
C TYR A 195 -12.33 -4.07 1.45
N ARG A 196 -13.47 -3.71 0.85
CA ARG A 196 -13.61 -3.44 -0.59
C ARG A 196 -14.17 -2.04 -0.77
N VAL A 197 -13.67 -1.29 -1.75
CA VAL A 197 -14.27 -0.01 -2.15
C VAL A 197 -15.63 -0.31 -2.81
N ALA A 198 -16.68 0.31 -2.30
CA ALA A 198 -18.02 0.17 -2.89
C ALA A 198 -18.07 0.91 -4.23
N ILE A 199 -18.35 0.17 -5.31
CA ILE A 199 -18.40 0.70 -6.70
C ILE A 199 -19.51 1.75 -6.88
N GLN A 200 -20.49 1.81 -5.97
CA GLN A 200 -21.62 2.76 -6.03
C GLN A 200 -21.23 4.23 -5.79
N ASP A 201 -20.01 4.52 -5.33
CA ASP A 201 -19.50 5.89 -5.17
C ASP A 201 -18.97 6.47 -6.50
N ALA A 202 -19.81 6.46 -7.53
CA ALA A 202 -19.49 6.96 -8.88
C ALA A 202 -18.91 8.38 -8.84
N HIS A 203 -19.41 9.26 -7.96
CA HIS A 203 -18.89 10.63 -7.80
C HIS A 203 -17.41 10.71 -7.36
N GLY A 204 -16.95 9.76 -6.53
CA GLY A 204 -15.56 9.75 -6.08
C GLY A 204 -14.61 9.27 -7.17
N PHE A 205 -15.03 8.26 -7.92
CA PHE A 205 -14.31 7.75 -9.08
C PHE A 205 -14.31 8.75 -10.23
N ASP A 206 -15.47 9.30 -10.58
CA ASP A 206 -15.64 10.29 -11.65
C ASP A 206 -14.79 11.52 -11.36
N PHE A 207 -14.75 12.02 -10.11
CA PHE A 207 -13.85 13.11 -9.74
C PHE A 207 -12.37 12.75 -9.95
N LEU A 208 -11.94 11.55 -9.53
CA LEU A 208 -10.54 11.11 -9.69
C LEU A 208 -10.16 10.86 -11.15
N TYR A 209 -11.12 10.44 -11.98
CA TYR A 209 -10.99 10.31 -13.43
C TYR A 209 -10.97 11.69 -14.12
N GLU A 210 -11.89 12.60 -13.80
CA GLU A 210 -12.03 13.92 -14.43
C GLU A 210 -10.91 14.89 -14.07
N THR A 211 -10.39 14.84 -12.84
CA THR A 211 -9.25 15.67 -12.39
C THR A 211 -7.92 15.27 -13.02
N SER A 212 -7.94 14.30 -13.92
CA SER A 212 -6.76 13.69 -14.53
C SER A 212 -7.00 13.43 -16.01
N PRO A 213 -6.62 14.37 -16.92
CA PRO A 213 -6.88 14.19 -18.34
C PRO A 213 -6.21 12.91 -18.86
N SER A 214 -6.97 12.10 -19.59
CA SER A 214 -6.47 10.96 -20.34
C SER A 214 -5.47 11.44 -21.40
N SER A 215 -4.29 10.84 -21.43
CA SER A 215 -3.19 11.13 -22.36
C SER A 215 -3.45 10.66 -23.80
N GLU A 216 -4.71 10.62 -24.26
CA GLU A 216 -5.07 10.25 -25.64
C GLU A 216 -5.15 11.45 -26.59
N ASP A 217 -5.20 12.69 -26.10
CA ASP A 217 -5.06 13.87 -26.94
C ASP A 217 -3.61 14.34 -26.94
N GLY A 218 -2.92 14.09 -28.04
CA GLY A 218 -1.54 14.51 -28.28
C GLY A 218 -1.39 16.03 -28.21
N GLY A 219 -1.07 16.57 -27.02
CA GLY A 219 -0.75 17.98 -26.86
C GLY A 219 -0.78 18.45 -25.41
N LYS A 220 0.41 18.69 -24.85
CA LYS A 220 0.73 19.32 -23.55
C LYS A 220 0.68 18.41 -22.33
N SER A 221 1.87 18.00 -21.86
CA SER A 221 2.29 17.88 -20.46
C SER A 221 1.15 17.91 -19.41
N GLY A 222 0.40 16.81 -19.27
CA GLY A 222 -0.58 16.68 -18.19
C GLY A 222 0.13 16.68 -16.84
N LEU A 223 -0.26 17.57 -15.92
CA LEU A 223 0.27 17.56 -14.56
C LEU A 223 0.00 16.19 -13.92
N HIS A 224 1.05 15.53 -13.46
CA HIS A 224 0.94 14.28 -12.73
C HIS A 224 0.19 14.51 -11.40
N THR A 225 -1.06 14.08 -11.31
CA THR A 225 -1.85 14.14 -10.07
C THR A 225 -1.32 13.15 -9.03
N ILE A 226 -1.02 13.64 -7.83
CA ILE A 226 -0.72 12.81 -6.65
C ILE A 226 -2.07 12.44 -6.02
N ILE A 227 -2.43 11.16 -6.01
CA ILE A 227 -3.64 10.68 -5.33
C ILE A 227 -3.25 10.11 -3.97
N VAL A 228 -3.94 10.54 -2.91
CA VAL A 228 -3.68 10.12 -1.53
C VAL A 228 -4.98 9.70 -0.84
N ALA A 229 -5.09 8.44 -0.47
CA ALA A 229 -6.14 7.93 0.38
C ALA A 229 -5.73 7.99 1.85
N PHE A 230 -6.68 8.28 2.73
CA PHE A 230 -6.43 8.34 4.16
C PHE A 230 -7.62 7.84 4.98
N CYS A 231 -7.32 7.44 6.21
CA CYS A 231 -8.29 7.32 7.28
C CYS A 231 -7.66 7.85 8.57
N ASN A 232 -8.21 7.55 9.76
CA ASN A 232 -7.65 8.05 11.01
C ASN A 232 -6.20 7.59 11.27
N THR A 233 -5.89 6.31 11.03
CA THR A 233 -4.57 5.72 11.35
C THR A 233 -3.78 5.22 10.15
N GLY A 234 -4.42 5.12 8.98
CA GLY A 234 -3.83 4.61 7.74
C GLY A 234 -4.30 3.19 7.35
N GLU A 235 -5.02 2.45 8.20
CA GLU A 235 -5.46 1.08 7.88
C GLU A 235 -6.45 1.05 6.70
N ARG A 236 -7.64 1.65 6.90
CA ARG A 236 -8.66 1.83 5.85
C ARG A 236 -8.15 2.65 4.67
N GLY A 237 -7.32 3.66 4.92
CA GLY A 237 -6.68 4.46 3.86
C GLY A 237 -5.83 3.59 2.94
N GLY A 238 -5.05 2.65 3.49
CA GLY A 238 -4.24 1.72 2.71
C GLY A 238 -5.07 0.73 1.92
N ALA A 239 -6.16 0.22 2.49
CA ALA A 239 -7.09 -0.65 1.74
C ALA A 239 -7.73 0.11 0.56
N ALA A 240 -8.17 1.35 0.79
CA ALA A 240 -8.67 2.23 -0.27
C ALA A 240 -7.59 2.52 -1.32
N ALA A 241 -6.35 2.81 -0.91
CA ALA A 241 -5.25 3.10 -1.83
C ALA A 241 -4.95 1.92 -2.77
N LEU A 242 -4.91 0.69 -2.24
CA LEU A 242 -4.68 -0.52 -3.05
C LEU A 242 -5.82 -0.75 -4.03
N SER A 243 -7.05 -0.75 -3.53
CA SER A 243 -8.24 -0.95 -4.36
C SER A 243 -8.37 0.12 -5.45
N LEU A 244 -8.16 1.40 -5.13
CA LEU A 244 -8.22 2.49 -6.11
C LEU A 244 -7.04 2.43 -7.09
N SER A 245 -5.86 1.99 -6.66
CA SER A 245 -4.72 1.87 -7.56
C SER A 245 -4.99 0.84 -8.67
N GLU A 246 -5.61 -0.28 -8.31
CA GLU A 246 -6.03 -1.31 -9.26
C GLU A 246 -7.10 -0.79 -10.23
N HIS A 247 -8.17 -0.16 -9.71
CA HIS A 247 -9.29 0.28 -10.52
C HIS A 247 -8.93 1.44 -11.46
N LEU A 248 -8.11 2.39 -10.98
CA LEU A 248 -7.72 3.57 -11.76
C LEU A 248 -6.50 3.30 -12.66
N CYS A 249 -5.85 2.13 -12.55
CA CYS A 249 -4.55 1.84 -13.17
C CYS A 249 -3.50 2.92 -12.89
N ARG A 250 -3.54 3.51 -11.68
CA ARG A 250 -2.70 4.65 -11.29
C ARG A 250 -2.20 4.46 -9.88
N LYS A 251 -1.13 5.18 -9.56
CA LYS A 251 -0.51 5.11 -8.23
C LYS A 251 -1.32 5.94 -7.22
N VAL A 252 -1.93 5.27 -6.25
CA VAL A 252 -2.56 5.90 -5.09
C VAL A 252 -1.70 5.66 -3.86
N HIS A 253 -1.43 6.72 -3.10
CA HIS A 253 -0.65 6.64 -1.87
C HIS A 253 -1.58 6.53 -0.66
N ASN A 254 -1.13 5.86 0.40
CA ASN A 254 -1.73 5.92 1.72
C ASN A 254 -1.04 6.99 2.57
N LEU A 255 -1.82 7.82 3.25
CA LEU A 255 -1.29 8.78 4.20
C LEU A 255 -0.73 8.07 5.45
N TYR A 256 0.59 8.10 5.60
CA TYR A 256 1.26 7.43 6.71
C TYR A 256 0.85 8.05 8.06
N GLY A 257 0.42 7.21 9.00
CA GLY A 257 -0.12 7.66 10.29
C GLY A 257 -1.50 8.33 10.23
N GLY A 258 -2.09 8.40 9.03
CA GLY A 258 -3.44 8.88 8.79
C GLY A 258 -3.72 10.32 9.26
N LEU A 259 -5.02 10.62 9.38
CA LEU A 259 -5.54 11.92 9.75
C LEU A 259 -5.11 12.35 11.16
N ILE A 260 -4.89 11.40 12.07
CA ILE A 260 -4.39 11.67 13.42
C ILE A 260 -3.00 12.32 13.35
N HIS A 261 -2.08 11.74 12.58
CA HIS A 261 -0.75 12.33 12.44
C HIS A 261 -0.79 13.66 11.70
N TYR A 262 -1.53 13.73 10.58
CA TYR A 262 -1.75 14.96 9.83
C TYR A 262 -2.25 16.11 10.73
N PHE A 263 -3.27 15.85 11.56
CA PHE A 263 -3.80 16.83 12.49
C PHE A 263 -2.78 17.23 13.56
N ASN A 264 -2.06 16.26 14.12
CA ASN A 264 -1.04 16.47 15.14
C ASN A 264 0.09 17.40 14.69
N ILE A 265 0.47 17.35 13.42
CA ILE A 265 1.54 18.22 12.86
C ILE A 265 1.02 19.55 12.32
N GLY A 266 -0.24 19.90 12.60
CA GLY A 266 -0.82 21.20 12.22
C GLY A 266 -1.62 21.19 10.92
N GLY A 267 -1.91 20.03 10.35
CA GLY A 267 -2.81 19.90 9.20
C GLY A 267 -4.17 20.55 9.45
N ARG A 268 -4.70 21.20 8.41
CA ARG A 268 -5.96 21.96 8.45
C ARG A 268 -7.14 21.00 8.28
N LEU A 269 -8.14 21.14 9.14
CA LEU A 269 -9.42 20.44 9.02
C LEU A 269 -10.53 21.47 8.86
N VAL A 270 -11.59 21.08 8.14
CA VAL A 270 -12.78 21.89 7.94
C VAL A 270 -14.04 21.14 8.32
N ASP A 271 -15.07 21.86 8.74
CA ASP A 271 -16.42 21.33 8.96
C ASP A 271 -17.19 21.16 7.64
N SER A 272 -18.49 20.82 7.73
CA SER A 272 -19.37 20.64 6.57
C SER A 272 -19.61 21.92 5.77
N GLU A 273 -19.35 23.09 6.35
CA GLU A 273 -19.47 24.40 5.69
C GLU A 273 -18.13 24.88 5.10
N GLY A 274 -17.05 24.10 5.27
CA GLY A 274 -15.71 24.45 4.82
C GLY A 274 -14.97 25.40 5.77
N GLN A 275 -15.49 25.64 6.98
CA GLN A 275 -14.87 26.50 7.98
C GLN A 275 -13.83 25.73 8.80
N ASP A 276 -12.75 26.41 9.21
CA ASP A 276 -11.68 25.80 10.00
C ASP A 276 -12.20 25.28 11.33
N ILE A 277 -11.87 24.03 11.64
CA ILE A 277 -12.27 23.39 12.89
C ILE A 277 -11.10 22.66 13.54
N GLU A 278 -10.99 22.78 14.87
CA GLU A 278 -10.03 22.04 15.68
C GLU A 278 -10.67 20.81 16.34
N ALA A 279 -11.48 20.07 15.60
CA ALA A 279 -12.13 18.85 16.07
C ALA A 279 -11.81 17.70 15.11
N LEU A 280 -11.32 16.59 15.64
CA LEU A 280 -11.06 15.35 14.91
C LEU A 280 -11.76 14.21 15.63
N HIS A 281 -12.64 13.49 14.92
CA HIS A 281 -13.19 12.23 15.43
C HIS A 281 -12.10 11.15 15.44
N PRO A 282 -11.64 10.64 16.60
CA PRO A 282 -10.51 9.71 16.67
C PRO A 282 -10.88 8.29 16.21
N GLY A 283 -12.17 8.01 16.01
CA GLY A 283 -12.69 6.68 15.66
C GLY A 283 -12.91 5.83 16.91
N SER A 284 -12.03 5.92 17.90
CA SER A 284 -12.22 5.30 19.21
C SER A 284 -11.50 6.03 20.34
N ARG A 285 -11.84 5.70 21.60
CA ARG A 285 -11.16 6.28 22.78
C ARG A 285 -9.69 5.89 22.84
N LYS A 286 -9.35 4.67 22.42
CA LYS A 286 -7.96 4.21 22.33
C LYS A 286 -7.18 5.09 21.36
N MET A 287 -7.77 5.43 20.22
CA MET A 287 -7.13 6.27 19.20
C MET A 287 -6.99 7.73 19.64
N ALA A 288 -7.91 8.22 20.47
CA ALA A 288 -7.82 9.57 21.03
C ALA A 288 -6.52 9.80 21.82
N GLY A 289 -5.97 8.77 22.46
CA GLY A 289 -4.71 8.85 23.20
C GLY A 289 -3.47 9.14 22.35
N TYR A 290 -3.57 9.05 21.03
CA TYR A 290 -2.50 9.40 20.09
C TYR A 290 -2.65 10.80 19.49
N ILE A 291 -3.73 11.51 19.79
CA ILE A 291 -3.91 12.91 19.39
C ILE A 291 -3.22 13.80 20.43
N VAL A 292 -2.13 14.44 20.02
CA VAL A 292 -1.33 15.33 20.88
C VAL A 292 -1.70 16.79 20.71
N ARG A 293 -2.30 17.16 19.57
CA ARG A 293 -2.86 18.50 19.35
C ARG A 293 -4.17 18.64 20.12
N LYS A 294 -4.49 19.86 20.55
CA LYS A 294 -5.79 20.18 21.16
C LYS A 294 -6.91 19.74 20.22
N ASN A 295 -7.81 18.90 20.71
CA ASN A 295 -8.94 18.36 19.97
C ASN A 295 -10.25 18.72 20.68
N CYS A 296 -11.09 19.52 20.03
CA CYS A 296 -12.38 19.98 20.53
C CYS A 296 -13.50 18.93 20.35
N PHE A 297 -13.20 17.74 19.83
CA PHE A 297 -14.17 16.66 19.73
C PHE A 297 -14.52 16.07 21.13
N PRO A 298 -15.81 15.96 21.49
CA PRO A 298 -16.22 15.49 22.82
C PRO A 298 -16.08 13.96 22.94
N LEU A 299 -15.01 13.48 23.60
CA LEU A 299 -14.71 12.03 23.74
C LEU A 299 -15.79 11.21 24.48
N LEU A 300 -16.64 11.85 25.28
CA LEU A 300 -17.77 11.19 25.94
C LEU A 300 -18.82 10.65 24.95
N SER A 301 -18.83 11.18 23.72
CA SER A 301 -19.69 10.69 22.63
C SER A 301 -19.26 9.32 22.09
N LEU A 302 -18.02 8.87 22.39
CA LEU A 302 -17.51 7.59 21.92
C LEU A 302 -17.98 6.44 22.80
N PRO A 303 -18.38 5.29 22.21
CA PRO A 303 -18.74 4.09 22.96
C PRO A 303 -17.59 3.66 23.89
N ALA A 304 -17.95 3.11 25.05
CA ALA A 304 -17.02 2.83 26.14
C ALA A 304 -16.12 1.61 25.92
N ASP A 305 -16.42 0.76 24.92
CA ASP A 305 -15.83 -0.58 24.78
C ASP A 305 -15.36 -0.84 23.33
N ASP A 306 -14.05 -0.88 23.11
CA ASP A 306 -13.38 -1.35 21.88
C ASP A 306 -13.09 -2.86 22.01
N ARG A 307 -14.12 -3.68 22.25
CA ARG A 307 -13.93 -5.13 22.07
C ARG A 307 -13.95 -5.43 20.57
N PRO A 308 -12.87 -5.96 19.97
CA PRO A 308 -13.02 -6.59 18.66
C PRO A 308 -14.09 -7.70 18.82
N PRO A 309 -15.05 -7.84 17.89
CA PRO A 309 -15.90 -9.02 17.92
C PRO A 309 -14.98 -10.23 17.90
N LEU A 310 -15.07 -11.05 18.95
CA LEU A 310 -14.32 -12.29 19.05
C LEU A 310 -14.67 -13.11 17.81
N LEU A 311 -13.66 -13.38 16.96
CA LEU A 311 -13.78 -14.41 15.95
C LEU A 311 -14.11 -15.72 16.67
N GLY A 312 -15.32 -16.25 16.47
CA GLY A 312 -15.65 -17.61 16.90
C GLY A 312 -16.80 -17.81 17.88
N GLN A 313 -17.79 -16.93 17.98
CA GLN A 313 -19.11 -17.38 18.47
C GLN A 313 -20.03 -17.64 17.28
N ARG A 314 -20.25 -18.93 17.00
CA ARG A 314 -21.37 -19.41 16.20
C ARG A 314 -22.63 -18.74 16.73
N LEU A 315 -23.33 -18.01 15.86
CA LEU A 315 -24.74 -17.72 16.04
C LEU A 315 -25.47 -19.07 15.93
N ASP A 316 -25.52 -19.79 17.04
CA ASP A 316 -26.51 -20.84 17.18
C ASP A 316 -27.87 -20.16 17.27
N GLN A 317 -28.65 -20.44 16.24
CA GLN A 317 -30.05 -20.11 16.06
C GLN A 317 -30.86 -20.39 17.34
N ARG A 318 -31.64 -19.41 17.79
CA ARG A 318 -33.02 -19.60 18.26
C ARG A 318 -33.83 -18.33 17.99
#